data_AF-A0ABD5SAV4-F1
#
_entry.id   AF-A0ABD5SAV4-F1
#
_cell.length_a   1.000
_cell.length_b   1.000
_cell.length_c   1.000
_cell.angle_alpha   90.00
_cell.angle_beta   90.00
_cell.angle_gamma   90.00
#
_symmetry.space_group_name_H-M   'P 1'
#
loop_
_entity.id
_entity.type
_entity.pdbx_description
1 polymer ?
#
loop_
_entity_poly.entity_id
_entity_poly.type
_entity_poly.pdbx_seq_one_letter_code
_entity_poly.pdbx_strand_id
1 'polypeptide(L)' 'MSSALFVVSEEGYWAEECIEPLTTLESSGVDVTVATPSGSPPVVDEASLDPEVAGGEERAAE' A
#
# COMPACT_ATOMS: atom_id res chain seq x y z
N MET A 1 -1.52 -16.57 -15.94
CA MET A 1 -1.81 -15.36 -15.16
C MET A 1 -0.82 -15.30 -14.03
N SER A 2 -0.17 -14.16 -13.83
CA SER A 2 0.76 -13.97 -12.70
C SER A 2 -0.07 -13.63 -11.47
N SER A 3 0.33 -14.14 -10.31
CA SER A 3 -0.29 -13.85 -9.03
C SER A 3 0.75 -13.33 -8.04
N ALA A 4 0.34 -12.43 -7.14
CA ALA A 4 1.19 -11.90 -6.08
C ALA A 4 0.46 -11.96 -4.72
N LEU A 5 1.21 -12.34 -3.68
CA LEU A 5 0.78 -12.17 -2.29
C LEU A 5 1.45 -10.90 -1.74
N PHE A 6 0.64 -9.89 -1.44
CA PHE A 6 1.10 -8.63 -0.89
C PHE A 6 0.85 -8.63 0.63
N VAL A 7 1.90 -8.88 1.41
CA VAL A 7 1.80 -8.94 2.88
C VAL A 7 2.08 -7.56 3.46
N VAL A 8 1.10 -7.00 4.14
CA VAL A 8 1.18 -5.68 4.80
C VAL A 8 1.03 -5.82 6.30
N SER A 9 1.62 -4.87 7.03
CA SER A 9 1.42 -4.75 8.47
C SER A 9 -0.02 -4.31 8.77
N GLU A 10 -0.64 -4.97 9.76
CA GLU A 10 -1.92 -4.54 10.30
C GLU A 10 -1.82 -3.44 11.37
N GLU A 11 -0.62 -3.21 11.90
CA GLU A 11 -0.34 -2.25 12.98
C GLU A 11 0.18 -0.90 12.46
N GLY A 12 0.07 -0.65 11.15
CA GLY A 12 0.65 0.53 10.48
C GLY A 12 1.39 0.13 9.21
N TYR A 13 0.94 0.61 8.06
CA TYR A 13 1.67 0.55 6.79
C TYR A 13 1.89 1.94 6.21
N TRP A 14 2.98 2.13 5.48
CA TRP A 14 3.27 3.38 4.78
C TRP A 14 2.44 3.47 3.50
N ALA A 15 1.65 4.54 3.33
CA ALA A 15 0.66 4.65 2.26
C ALA A 15 1.27 4.48 0.85
N GLU A 16 2.30 5.25 0.53
CA GLU A 16 2.95 5.25 -0.79
C GLU A 16 3.57 3.87 -1.12
N GLU A 17 4.21 3.22 -0.15
CA GLU A 17 4.82 1.90 -0.33
C GLU A 17 3.79 0.79 -0.59
N CYS A 18 2.50 1.06 -0.36
CA CYS A 18 1.42 0.14 -0.70
C CYS A 18 0.70 0.55 -1.99
N ILE A 19 0.34 1.82 -2.15
CA ILE A 19 -0.46 2.30 -3.28
C ILE A 19 0.31 2.14 -4.61
N GLU A 20 1.56 2.58 -4.66
CA GLU A 20 2.35 2.57 -5.90
C GLU A 20 2.60 1.12 -6.40
N PRO A 21 3.02 0.14 -5.57
CA PRO A 21 3.16 -1.22 -6.02
C PRO A 21 1.84 -1.90 -6.38
N LEU A 22 0.76 -1.69 -5.61
CA LEU A 22 -0.54 -2.32 -5.87
C LEU A 22 -1.13 -1.86 -7.21
N THR A 23 -1.12 -0.56 -7.48
CA THR A 23 -1.60 0.02 -8.74
C THR A 23 -0.74 -0.40 -9.94
N THR A 24 0.58 -0.51 -9.75
CA THR A 24 1.51 -1.03 -10.77
C THR A 24 1.22 -2.50 -11.11
N LEU A 25 0.96 -3.33 -10.10
CA LEU A 25 0.63 -4.74 -10.29
C LEU A 25 -0.75 -4.91 -10.95
N GLU A 26 -1.75 -4.15 -10.51
CA GLU A 26 -3.10 -4.16 -11.09
C GLU A 26 -3.08 -3.75 -12.57
N SER A 27 -2.40 -2.64 -12.90
CA SER A 27 -2.26 -2.18 -14.30
C SER A 27 -1.51 -3.16 -15.20
N SER A 28 -0.67 -4.02 -14.62
CA SER A 28 0.02 -5.12 -15.30
C SER A 28 -0.82 -6.41 -15.42
N GLY A 29 -2.05 -6.41 -14.89
CA GLY A 29 -2.95 -7.57 -14.92
C GLY A 29 -2.53 -8.71 -13.99
N VAL A 30 -1.81 -8.39 -12.91
CA VAL A 30 -1.44 -9.37 -11.87
C VAL A 30 -2.63 -9.57 -10.92
N ASP A 31 -2.92 -10.83 -10.60
CA ASP A 31 -3.91 -11.19 -9.58
C ASP A 31 -3.29 -11.03 -8.18
N VAL A 32 -3.70 -9.99 -7.45
CA VAL A 32 -3.09 -9.64 -6.16
C VAL A 32 -4.01 -10.06 -5.01
N THR A 33 -3.47 -10.84 -4.08
CA THR A 33 -4.08 -11.07 -2.77
C THR A 33 -3.35 -10.25 -1.72
N VAL A 34 -4.08 -9.38 -1.01
CA VAL A 34 -3.54 -8.64 0.14
C VAL A 34 -3.80 -9.44 1.41
N ALA A 35 -2.78 -9.57 2.25
CA ALA A 35 -2.88 -10.27 3.53
C ALA A 35 -2.14 -9.51 4.63
N THR A 36 -2.59 -9.72 5.86
CA THR A 36 -1.94 -9.26 7.09
C THR A 36 -1.63 -10.45 7.99
N PRO A 37 -0.71 -10.34 8.96
CA PRO A 37 -0.31 -11.46 9.80
C PRO A 37 -1.46 -12.19 10.52
N SER A 38 -2.46 -11.46 11.03
CA SER A 38 -3.64 -12.06 11.67
C SER A 38 -4.87 -12.16 10.76
N GLY A 39 -4.84 -11.51 9.59
CA GLY A 39 -6.01 -11.34 8.73
C GLY A 39 -6.91 -10.17 9.14
N SER A 40 -6.51 -9.40 10.16
CA SER A 40 -7.19 -8.13 10.51
C SER A 40 -6.97 -7.09 9.40
N PRO A 41 -7.90 -6.13 9.20
CA PRO A 41 -7.71 -5.09 8.20
C PRO A 41 -6.42 -4.30 8.44
N PRO A 42 -5.66 -3.98 7.38
CA PRO A 42 -4.47 -3.14 7.53
C PRO A 42 -4.84 -1.71 7.91
N VAL A 43 -4.00 -1.08 8.73
CA VAL A 43 -4.18 0.31 9.18
C VAL A 43 -3.04 1.15 8.62
N VAL A 44 -3.36 2.27 7.96
CA VAL A 44 -2.37 3.20 7.46
C VAL A 44 -1.68 3.92 8.62
N ASP A 45 -0.36 4.13 8.52
CA ASP A 45 0.34 5.04 9.42
C ASP A 45 0.02 6.48 9.00
N GLU A 46 -0.64 7.24 9.87
CA GLU A 46 -1.04 8.63 9.59
C GLU A 46 0.17 9.53 9.24
N ALA A 47 1.36 9.24 9.78
CA ALA A 47 2.56 9.99 9.45
C ALA A 47 2.93 9.86 7.98
N SER A 48 2.60 8.73 7.32
CA SER A 48 2.88 8.51 5.90
C SER A 48 2.06 9.38 4.95
N LEU A 49 1.03 10.05 5.46
CA LEU A 49 0.18 10.99 4.72
C LEU A 49 0.70 12.43 4.76
N ASP A 50 1.72 12.71 5.56
CA ASP A 50 2.31 14.05 5.63
C ASP A 50 3.09 14.36 4.33
N PRO A 51 2.77 15.45 3.61
CA PRO A 51 3.48 15.87 2.41
C PRO A 51 5.01 15.95 2.57
N GLU A 52 5.51 16.30 3.75
CA GLU A 52 6.96 16.40 4.00
C GLU A 52 7.66 15.04 3.90
N VAL A 53 6.95 13.94 4.17
CA VAL A 53 7.51 12.57 4.12
C VAL A 53 6.98 11.75 2.95
N ALA A 54 5.82 12.11 2.39
CA ALA A 54 5.23 11.48 1.20
C ALA A 54 5.87 11.91 -0.13
N GLY A 55 6.82 12.86 -0.09
CA GLY A 55 7.49 13.35 -1.29
C GLY A 55 6.78 14.50 -2.00
N GLY A 56 5.90 15.23 -1.28
CA GLY A 56 5.22 16.43 -1.75
C GLY A 56 3.69 16.37 -1.62
N GLU A 57 3.05 17.53 -1.78
CA GLU A 57 1.58 17.68 -1.65
C GLU A 57 0.80 16.83 -2.65
N GLU A 58 1.32 16.67 -3.87
CA GLU A 58 0.68 15.87 -4.93
C GLU A 58 0.59 14.41 -4.51
N ARG A 59 1.69 13.83 -4.03
CA ARG A 59 1.77 12.44 -3.61
C ARG A 59 0.99 12.15 -2.33
N ALA A 60 0.94 13.10 -1.41
CA ALA A 60 0.15 12.98 -0.19
C ALA A 60 -1.37 13.04 -0.44
N ALA A 61 -1.80 13.54 -1.61
CA ALA A 61 -3.21 13.70 -1.97
C ALA A 61 -3.79 12.52 -2.78
N GLU A 62 -2.96 11.56 -3.17
CA GLU A 62 -3.36 10.30 -3.82
C GLU A 62 -3.98 9.31 -2.80
#